data_AF-C6HIU5-F1
#
_entry.id   AF-C6HIU5-F1
#
_cell.length_a   1.000
_cell.length_b   1.000
_cell.length_c   1.000
_cell.angle_alpha   90.00
_cell.angle_beta   90.00
_cell.angle_gamma   90.00
#
_symmetry.space_group_name_H-M   'P 1'
#
loop_
_entity.id
_entity.type
_entity.pdbx_description
1 polymer ?
#
loop_
_entity_poly.entity_id
_entity_poly.type
_entity_poly.pdbx_seq_one_letter_code
_entity_poly.pdbx_strand_id
1 'polypeptide(L)'
;MPSSADDDVASVLASRACLNNMAPTNPSSSPGAVSEFSELLESNQEAANCKVPMGILSEQMAKDRNITRAEQDAFAATSYQKAVKAQEAGLFNEEIAPQTVKFVDPKTEKESTITVSRDDGVRTGITAESLSKIRPAFAKDGSIHAGNSSQISDGAAAVLLMKRSTAERLGQRIIGKYVTASVVGVKPLLMGIGPWKAIPVALEKAGLSRDDVDIYEINEAFASQCVWCVKELGLPLEKVNPKGGAIAFGHPLGCTGCRQVSTLLTELKRTGKRVGVTSMCVGTGMGMAAVWVAE
;
A
#
# COMPACT_ATOMS: atom_id res chain seq x y z
N MET A 1 -8.45 -28.40 15.48
CA MET A 1 -9.83 -28.71 15.05
C MET A 1 -10.23 -27.66 14.03
N PRO A 2 -10.79 -28.02 12.87
CA PRO A 2 -11.22 -27.02 11.89
C PRO A 2 -12.45 -26.31 12.46
N SER A 3 -12.46 -24.98 12.41
CA SER A 3 -13.63 -24.18 12.76
C SER A 3 -14.83 -24.64 11.91
N SER A 4 -15.98 -24.76 12.54
CA SER A 4 -17.26 -24.99 11.87
C SER A 4 -17.40 -24.04 10.69
N ALA A 5 -17.84 -24.54 9.53
CA ALA A 5 -18.07 -23.80 8.30
C ALA A 5 -19.00 -22.57 8.45
N ASP A 6 -19.62 -22.42 9.62
CA ASP A 6 -20.50 -21.31 9.97
C ASP A 6 -19.78 -19.97 10.25
N ASP A 7 -18.47 -19.91 10.52
CA ASP A 7 -17.81 -18.63 10.86
C ASP A 7 -16.93 -18.03 9.75
N ASP A 8 -17.00 -18.57 8.52
CA ASP A 8 -16.22 -18.07 7.39
C ASP A 8 -16.70 -16.69 6.93
N VAL A 9 -15.79 -15.71 6.89
CA VAL A 9 -16.04 -14.35 6.38
C VAL A 9 -15.74 -14.29 4.88
N ALA A 10 -16.78 -14.12 4.08
CA ALA A 10 -16.72 -13.97 2.63
C ALA A 10 -16.72 -12.49 2.24
N SER A 11 -15.89 -12.12 1.28
CA SER A 11 -15.99 -10.85 0.57
C SER A 11 -16.84 -11.04 -0.69
N VAL A 12 -17.78 -10.12 -0.89
CA VAL A 12 -18.71 -10.15 -2.04
C VAL A 12 -18.46 -9.00 -3.02
N LEU A 13 -17.77 -7.94 -2.58
CA LEU A 13 -17.42 -6.79 -3.39
C LEU A 13 -16.15 -6.13 -2.84
N ALA A 14 -15.28 -5.69 -3.74
CA ALA A 14 -14.17 -4.80 -3.43
C ALA A 14 -14.05 -3.78 -4.57
N SER A 15 -13.99 -2.49 -4.24
CA SER A 15 -13.87 -1.41 -5.23
C SER A 15 -13.09 -0.23 -4.64
N ARG A 16 -12.50 0.57 -5.53
CA ARG A 16 -11.81 1.82 -5.20
C ARG A 16 -12.25 2.95 -6.11
N ALA A 17 -12.26 4.18 -5.61
CA ALA A 17 -12.21 5.37 -6.42
C ALA A 17 -10.77 5.61 -6.91
N CYS A 18 -10.63 6.34 -8.02
CA CYS A 18 -9.33 6.73 -8.55
C CYS A 18 -8.49 7.47 -7.50
N LEU A 19 -7.18 7.26 -7.59
CA LEU A 19 -6.22 8.01 -6.81
C LEU A 19 -5.82 9.26 -7.58
N ASN A 20 -6.06 10.41 -6.97
CA ASN A 20 -5.66 11.71 -7.51
C ASN A 20 -4.50 12.29 -6.70
N ASN A 21 -3.49 12.79 -7.40
CA ASN A 21 -2.32 13.43 -6.81
C ASN A 21 -2.59 14.94 -6.68
N MET A 22 -2.66 15.46 -5.46
CA MET A 22 -2.80 16.89 -5.21
C MET A 22 -1.45 17.60 -5.08
N ALA A 23 -1.40 18.87 -5.48
CA ALA A 23 -0.44 19.81 -4.88
C ALA A 23 -0.72 19.88 -3.37
N PRO A 24 0.28 20.02 -2.49
CA PRO A 24 0.07 19.94 -1.05
C PRO A 24 -0.83 21.08 -0.57
N THR A 25 -2.13 20.84 -0.47
CA THR A 25 -3.11 21.81 0.04
C THR A 25 -3.36 21.64 1.53
N ASN A 26 -2.80 20.60 2.17
CA ASN A 26 -2.90 20.46 3.62
C ASN A 26 -1.73 19.66 4.23
N PRO A 27 -0.93 20.24 5.15
CA PRO A 27 0.11 19.53 5.89
C PRO A 27 -0.43 18.58 6.99
N SER A 28 -1.75 18.37 7.04
CA SER A 28 -2.49 17.77 8.17
C SER A 28 -2.22 16.28 8.44
N SER A 29 -1.45 15.59 7.60
CA SER A 29 -1.09 14.17 7.77
C SER A 29 0.34 13.95 8.29
N SER A 30 1.10 15.02 8.53
CA SER A 30 2.41 14.98 9.18
C SER A 30 2.26 15.06 10.70
N PRO A 31 3.16 14.47 11.53
CA PRO A 31 3.15 14.64 12.98
C PRO A 31 3.12 16.10 13.48
N GLY A 32 3.50 17.07 12.63
CA GLY A 32 3.37 18.51 12.91
C GLY A 32 1.94 19.07 12.79
N ALA A 33 0.96 18.26 12.40
CA ALA A 33 -0.45 18.63 12.39
C ALA A 33 -1.10 18.56 13.78
N VAL A 34 -0.45 17.89 14.72
CA VAL A 34 -0.84 17.84 16.12
C VAL A 34 -0.05 18.91 16.86
N SER A 35 -0.73 19.95 17.34
CA SER A 35 -0.09 21.11 17.98
C SER A 35 0.37 20.84 19.41
N GLU A 36 -0.15 19.79 20.07
CA GLU A 36 0.10 19.49 21.47
C GLU A 36 0.22 17.98 21.71
N PHE A 37 1.33 17.55 22.33
CA PHE A 37 1.51 16.19 22.82
C PHE A 37 1.52 16.20 24.35
N SER A 38 0.98 15.17 24.97
CA SER A 38 1.01 15.03 26.43
C SER A 38 2.44 14.93 26.95
N GLU A 39 2.72 15.49 28.13
CA GLU A 39 4.01 15.33 28.82
C GLU A 39 4.42 13.86 29.02
N LEU A 40 3.45 12.95 29.13
CA LEU A 40 3.69 11.50 29.21
C LEU A 40 4.35 10.92 27.95
N LEU A 41 4.03 11.48 26.78
CA LEU A 41 4.65 11.09 25.52
C LEU A 41 6.07 11.65 25.43
N GLU A 42 6.29 12.85 25.97
CA GLU A 42 7.60 13.51 25.91
C GLU A 42 8.61 12.94 26.90
N SER A 43 8.13 12.54 28.08
CA SER A 43 8.95 11.98 29.16
C SER A 43 9.38 10.53 28.92
N ASN A 44 8.82 9.84 27.92
CA ASN A 44 9.23 8.49 27.52
C ASN A 44 9.89 8.52 26.13
N GLN A 45 11.17 8.15 26.05
CA GLN A 45 11.94 8.22 24.81
C GLN A 45 11.33 7.39 23.65
N GLU A 46 10.80 6.19 23.94
CA GLU A 46 10.17 5.36 22.91
C GLU A 46 8.86 5.98 22.41
N ALA A 47 8.08 6.60 23.30
CA ALA A 47 6.89 7.34 22.91
C ALA A 47 7.24 8.60 22.11
N ALA A 48 8.29 9.33 22.51
CA ALA A 48 8.77 10.50 21.79
C ALA A 48 9.24 10.16 20.37
N ASN A 49 9.82 8.97 20.17
CA ASN A 49 10.23 8.48 18.85
C ASN A 49 9.06 8.35 17.86
N CYS A 50 7.81 8.24 18.32
CA CYS A 50 6.62 8.23 17.45
C CYS A 50 6.42 9.55 16.69
N LYS A 51 7.07 10.65 17.10
CA LYS A 51 6.98 11.97 16.45
C LYS A 51 7.91 12.11 15.24
N VAL A 52 8.85 11.19 15.04
CA VAL A 52 9.84 11.32 13.95
C VAL A 52 9.15 11.16 12.60
N PRO A 53 9.33 12.10 11.64
CA PRO A 53 8.71 12.01 10.32
C PRO A 53 9.13 10.75 9.57
N MET A 54 8.16 10.10 8.91
CA MET A 54 8.35 8.84 8.20
C MET A 54 9.48 8.87 7.16
N GLY A 55 9.66 10.01 6.46
CA GLY A 55 10.74 10.17 5.47
C GLY A 55 12.14 10.16 6.10
N ILE A 56 12.30 10.74 7.30
CA ILE A 56 13.57 10.71 8.03
C ILE A 56 13.88 9.29 8.53
N LEU A 57 12.85 8.57 9.00
CA LEU A 57 12.98 7.16 9.36
C LEU A 57 13.40 6.31 8.16
N SER A 58 12.81 6.58 6.99
CA SER A 58 13.15 5.90 5.74
C SER A 58 14.62 6.08 5.33
N GLU A 59 15.17 7.29 5.49
CA GLU A 59 16.60 7.55 5.25
C GLU A 59 17.48 6.75 6.21
N GLN A 60 17.17 6.76 7.51
CA GLN A 60 17.96 6.05 8.51
C GLN A 60 17.92 4.54 8.27
N MET A 61 16.74 3.99 7.99
CA MET A 61 16.59 2.57 7.67
C MET A 61 17.37 2.18 6.41
N ALA A 62 17.35 3.01 5.36
CA ALA A 62 18.12 2.76 4.15
C ALA A 62 19.63 2.68 4.47
N LYS A 63 20.15 3.59 5.32
CA LYS A 63 21.54 3.57 5.79
C LYS A 63 21.83 2.31 6.62
N ASP A 64 21.00 2.00 7.61
CA ASP A 64 21.22 0.87 8.53
C ASP A 64 21.27 -0.49 7.82
N ARG A 65 20.48 -0.66 6.75
CA ARG A 65 20.44 -1.91 5.97
C ARG A 65 21.26 -1.87 4.68
N ASN A 66 22.00 -0.80 4.44
CA ASN A 66 22.77 -0.56 3.20
C ASN A 66 21.89 -0.73 1.94
N ILE A 67 20.66 -0.22 1.99
CA ILE A 67 19.76 -0.22 0.82
C ILE A 67 20.14 0.98 -0.03
N THR A 68 20.86 0.69 -1.11
CA THR A 68 21.45 1.72 -1.95
C THR A 68 20.36 2.51 -2.67
N ARG A 69 20.67 3.77 -3.02
CA ARG A 69 19.75 4.58 -3.84
C ARG A 69 19.41 3.90 -5.18
N ALA A 70 20.39 3.23 -5.80
CA ALA A 70 20.17 2.50 -7.05
C ALA A 70 19.09 1.41 -6.90
N GLU A 71 19.07 0.68 -5.79
CA GLU A 71 18.05 -0.34 -5.52
C GLU A 71 16.67 0.27 -5.30
N GLN A 72 16.61 1.40 -4.59
CA GLN A 72 15.36 2.13 -4.34
C GLN A 72 14.76 2.67 -5.64
N ASP A 73 15.60 3.28 -6.49
CA ASP A 73 15.18 3.85 -7.77
C ASP A 73 14.81 2.75 -8.78
N ALA A 74 15.50 1.61 -8.77
CA ALA A 74 15.13 0.45 -9.59
C ALA A 74 13.78 -0.15 -9.17
N PHE A 75 13.53 -0.26 -7.86
CA PHE A 75 12.24 -0.71 -7.34
C PHE A 75 11.12 0.25 -7.73
N ALA A 76 11.32 1.55 -7.52
CA ALA A 76 10.37 2.60 -7.87
C ALA A 76 10.05 2.61 -9.38
N ALA A 77 11.07 2.56 -10.25
CA ALA A 77 10.88 2.49 -11.69
C ALA A 77 10.06 1.27 -12.10
N THR A 78 10.30 0.11 -11.47
CA THR A 78 9.51 -1.10 -11.71
C THR A 78 8.05 -0.92 -11.31
N SER A 79 7.76 -0.24 -10.19
CA SER A 79 6.39 0.08 -9.77
C SER A 79 5.66 0.92 -10.82
N TYR A 80 6.29 2.00 -11.31
CA TYR A 80 5.73 2.82 -12.39
C TYR A 80 5.48 2.02 -13.67
N GLN A 81 6.46 1.22 -14.10
CA GLN A 81 6.35 0.41 -15.31
C GLN A 81 5.23 -0.63 -15.24
N LYS A 82 5.07 -1.30 -14.09
CA LYS A 82 3.97 -2.23 -13.84
C LYS A 82 2.61 -1.51 -13.85
N ALA A 83 2.50 -0.35 -13.20
CA ALA A 83 1.28 0.44 -13.17
C ALA A 83 0.88 0.99 -14.55
N VAL A 84 1.84 1.48 -15.34
CA VAL A 84 1.60 1.91 -16.74
C VAL A 84 1.02 0.76 -17.55
N LYS A 85 1.68 -0.42 -17.53
CA LYS A 85 1.22 -1.61 -18.25
C LYS A 85 -0.18 -2.03 -17.80
N ALA A 86 -0.43 -2.07 -16.50
CA ALA A 86 -1.73 -2.43 -15.95
C ALA A 86 -2.83 -1.45 -16.37
N GLN A 87 -2.55 -0.15 -16.33
CA GLN A 87 -3.52 0.88 -16.69
C GLN A 87 -3.79 0.94 -18.21
N GLU A 88 -2.78 0.73 -19.06
CA GLU A 88 -2.92 0.66 -20.52
C GLU A 88 -3.70 -0.59 -20.96
N ALA A 89 -3.48 -1.72 -20.28
CA ALA A 89 -4.21 -2.96 -20.52
C ALA A 89 -5.61 -3.00 -19.87
N GLY A 90 -6.03 -1.92 -19.20
CA GLY A 90 -7.35 -1.83 -18.57
C GLY A 90 -7.54 -2.73 -17.34
N LEU A 91 -6.45 -3.17 -16.69
CA LEU A 91 -6.48 -4.12 -15.56
C LEU A 91 -7.02 -3.52 -14.25
N PHE A 92 -7.27 -2.20 -14.24
CA PHE A 92 -7.91 -1.50 -13.13
C PHE A 92 -9.41 -1.25 -13.37
N ASN A 93 -9.93 -1.53 -14.57
CA ASN A 93 -11.31 -1.19 -14.93
C ASN A 93 -12.36 -1.93 -14.07
N GLU A 94 -12.05 -3.14 -13.59
CA GLU A 94 -12.95 -3.91 -12.71
C GLU A 94 -12.94 -3.40 -11.26
N GLU A 95 -11.84 -2.81 -10.79
CA GLU A 95 -11.71 -2.34 -9.41
C GLU A 95 -12.02 -0.85 -9.24
N ILE A 96 -11.84 -0.03 -10.28
CA ILE A 96 -12.09 1.42 -10.23
C ILE A 96 -13.56 1.74 -10.48
N ALA A 97 -14.20 2.42 -9.53
CA ALA A 97 -15.48 3.09 -9.69
C ALA A 97 -15.26 4.55 -10.15
N PRO A 98 -15.62 4.93 -11.39
CA PRO A 98 -15.44 6.29 -11.89
C PRO A 98 -16.17 7.33 -11.05
N GLN A 99 -15.52 8.47 -10.79
CA GLN A 99 -16.09 9.57 -10.00
C GLN A 99 -16.30 10.79 -10.89
N THR A 100 -17.53 11.29 -10.93
CA THR A 100 -17.86 12.56 -11.61
C THR A 100 -17.78 13.69 -10.59
N VAL A 101 -16.83 14.60 -10.77
CA VAL A 101 -16.49 15.66 -9.82
C VAL A 101 -16.39 17.02 -10.50
N LYS A 102 -16.50 18.07 -9.70
CA LYS A 102 -16.14 19.43 -10.12
C LYS A 102 -14.62 19.57 -10.10
N PHE A 103 -14.06 20.14 -11.15
CA PHE A 103 -12.63 20.43 -11.29
C PHE A 103 -12.44 21.90 -11.63
N VAL A 104 -11.57 22.55 -10.87
CA VAL A 104 -11.15 23.93 -11.12
C VAL A 104 -9.76 23.89 -11.75
N ASP A 105 -9.65 24.36 -12.99
CA ASP A 105 -8.36 24.41 -13.66
C ASP A 105 -7.43 25.40 -12.95
N PRO A 106 -6.24 24.98 -12.48
CA PRO A 106 -5.38 25.82 -11.65
C PRO A 106 -4.72 26.99 -12.41
N LYS A 107 -4.80 27.03 -13.74
CA LYS A 107 -4.26 28.12 -14.58
C LYS A 107 -5.32 29.12 -14.98
N THR A 108 -6.55 28.67 -15.20
CA THR A 108 -7.64 29.51 -15.73
C THR A 108 -8.75 29.80 -14.73
N GLU A 109 -8.74 29.14 -13.57
CA GLU A 109 -9.77 29.20 -12.52
C GLU A 109 -11.18 28.83 -13.00
N LYS A 110 -11.30 28.23 -14.19
CA LYS A 110 -12.58 27.80 -14.73
C LYS A 110 -13.01 26.48 -14.11
N GLU A 111 -14.26 26.45 -13.65
CA GLU A 111 -14.90 25.23 -13.17
C GLU A 111 -15.43 24.41 -14.35
N SER A 112 -15.19 23.10 -14.30
CA SER A 112 -15.73 22.12 -15.24
C SER A 112 -16.11 20.84 -14.49
N THR A 113 -16.99 20.03 -15.08
CA THR A 113 -17.28 18.69 -14.57
C THR A 113 -16.42 17.69 -15.33
N ILE A 114 -15.67 16.86 -14.62
CA ILE A 114 -14.85 15.79 -15.19
C ILE A 114 -15.24 14.43 -14.60
N THR A 115 -15.00 13.36 -15.35
CA THR A 115 -15.09 11.98 -14.84
C THR A 115 -13.68 11.44 -14.65
N VAL A 116 -13.31 11.18 -13.41
CA VAL A 116 -12.04 10.54 -13.03
C VAL A 116 -12.25 9.03 -13.04
N SER A 117 -11.60 8.33 -13.97
CA SER A 117 -11.73 6.88 -14.19
C SER A 117 -10.40 6.14 -14.28
N ARG A 118 -9.28 6.85 -14.07
CA ARG A 118 -7.90 6.35 -14.12
C ARG A 118 -7.11 6.98 -12.99
N ASP A 119 -6.07 6.29 -12.51
CA ASP A 119 -5.15 6.87 -11.54
C ASP A 119 -4.25 7.90 -12.24
N ASP A 120 -4.20 9.13 -11.73
CA ASP A 120 -3.48 10.24 -12.36
C ASP A 120 -1.98 10.29 -12.00
N GLY A 121 -1.58 9.56 -10.96
CA GLY A 121 -0.20 9.47 -10.48
C GLY A 121 0.71 8.63 -11.38
N VAL A 122 0.13 7.81 -12.26
CA VAL A 122 0.86 6.88 -13.12
C VAL A 122 1.60 7.63 -14.23
N ARG A 123 2.94 7.62 -14.17
CA ARG A 123 3.81 8.32 -15.13
C ARG A 123 4.50 7.35 -16.08
N THR A 124 4.40 7.62 -17.38
CA THR A 124 5.12 6.89 -18.43
C THR A 124 6.59 7.31 -18.50
N GLY A 125 7.45 6.42 -19.03
CA GLY A 125 8.86 6.74 -19.29
C GLY A 125 9.76 6.85 -18.05
N ILE A 126 9.28 6.49 -16.86
CA ILE A 126 10.10 6.49 -15.65
C ILE A 126 11.12 5.34 -15.69
N THR A 127 12.39 5.70 -15.59
CA THR A 127 13.53 4.77 -15.49
C THR A 127 14.36 5.02 -14.24
N ALA A 128 15.16 4.05 -13.81
CA ALA A 128 16.06 4.23 -12.67
C ALA A 128 17.03 5.40 -12.89
N GLU A 129 17.53 5.58 -14.11
CA GLU A 129 18.41 6.69 -14.46
C GLU A 129 17.70 8.05 -14.36
N SER A 130 16.43 8.11 -14.77
CA SER A 130 15.62 9.34 -14.63
C SER A 130 15.40 9.69 -13.16
N LEU A 131 15.14 8.68 -12.32
CA LEU A 131 14.92 8.85 -10.88
C LEU A 131 16.21 9.26 -10.16
N SER A 132 17.37 8.73 -10.59
CA SER A 132 18.68 9.05 -10.01
C SER A 132 19.05 10.55 -10.04
N LYS A 133 18.40 11.33 -10.92
CA LYS A 133 18.60 12.78 -11.06
C LYS A 133 17.76 13.61 -10.08
N ILE A 134 16.77 13.01 -9.41
CA ILE A 134 15.92 13.70 -8.45
C ILE A 134 16.72 14.00 -7.18
N ARG A 135 16.56 15.21 -6.63
CA ARG A 135 17.22 15.61 -5.38
C ARG A 135 16.56 14.91 -4.18
N PRO A 136 17.34 14.49 -3.17
CA PRO A 136 16.79 13.97 -1.93
C PRO A 136 15.83 14.95 -1.26
N ALA A 137 14.78 14.43 -0.62
CA ALA A 137 13.72 15.22 0.01
C ALA A 137 13.96 15.50 1.50
N PHE A 138 14.73 14.65 2.19
CA PHE A 138 14.79 14.66 3.67
C PHE A 138 16.20 14.91 4.24
N ALA A 139 17.27 14.59 3.51
CA ALA A 139 18.64 14.84 3.92
C ALA A 139 19.52 15.21 2.71
N LYS A 140 20.54 16.05 2.90
CA LYS A 140 21.41 16.53 1.79
C LYS A 140 22.15 15.38 1.09
N ASP A 141 22.59 14.39 1.87
CA ASP A 141 23.22 13.14 1.45
C ASP A 141 22.23 11.97 1.42
N GLY A 142 20.93 12.28 1.42
CA GLY A 142 19.85 11.30 1.49
C GLY A 142 19.68 10.49 0.20
N SER A 143 18.89 9.44 0.31
CA SER A 143 18.51 8.55 -0.79
C SER A 143 17.02 8.62 -1.13
N ILE A 144 16.19 9.14 -0.23
CA ILE A 144 14.74 9.21 -0.39
C ILE A 144 14.35 10.51 -1.10
N HIS A 145 13.50 10.39 -2.11
CA HIS A 145 12.94 11.51 -2.85
C HIS A 145 11.56 11.22 -3.42
N ALA A 146 10.88 12.24 -3.94
CA ALA A 146 9.52 12.15 -4.46
C ALA A 146 9.26 11.00 -5.46
N GLY A 147 10.27 10.63 -6.26
CA GLY A 147 10.15 9.54 -7.22
C GLY A 147 10.29 8.11 -6.66
N ASN A 148 10.80 7.94 -5.43
CA ASN A 148 10.97 6.62 -4.78
C ASN A 148 10.21 6.55 -3.43
N SER A 149 9.34 7.51 -3.19
CA SER A 149 8.34 7.54 -2.11
C SER A 149 6.94 7.51 -2.71
N SER A 150 5.94 7.04 -1.95
CA SER A 150 4.55 7.15 -2.38
C SER A 150 4.11 8.59 -2.57
N GLN A 151 3.24 8.81 -3.55
CA GLN A 151 2.60 10.10 -3.77
C GLN A 151 1.56 10.37 -2.66
N ILE A 152 1.45 11.63 -2.23
CA ILE A 152 0.31 12.06 -1.42
C ILE A 152 -0.90 12.06 -2.34
N SER A 153 -1.97 11.39 -1.95
CA SER A 153 -3.09 11.17 -2.86
C SER A 153 -4.41 11.12 -2.13
N ASP A 154 -5.47 11.48 -2.85
CA ASP A 154 -6.84 11.30 -2.41
C ASP A 154 -7.45 10.07 -3.06
N GLY A 155 -8.29 9.37 -2.31
CA GLY A 155 -9.02 8.24 -2.83
C GLY A 155 -9.83 7.56 -1.73
N ALA A 156 -10.79 6.75 -2.15
CA ALA A 156 -11.63 5.96 -1.27
C ALA A 156 -11.67 4.51 -1.77
N ALA A 157 -11.89 3.56 -0.88
CA ALA A 157 -12.12 2.17 -1.26
C ALA A 157 -13.08 1.52 -0.26
N ALA A 158 -13.87 0.56 -0.75
CA ALA A 158 -14.83 -0.20 0.05
C ALA A 158 -14.70 -1.70 -0.25
N VAL A 159 -14.77 -2.50 0.82
CA VAL A 159 -14.87 -3.96 0.77
C VAL A 159 -16.10 -4.37 1.56
N LEU A 160 -17.02 -5.09 0.93
CA LEU A 160 -18.21 -5.63 1.58
C LEU A 160 -17.91 -7.07 2.03
N LEU A 161 -17.98 -7.27 3.36
CA LEU A 161 -17.79 -8.56 4.02
C LEU A 161 -19.10 -9.07 4.58
N MET A 162 -19.33 -10.38 4.49
CA MET A 162 -20.50 -11.06 4.99
C MET A 162 -20.09 -12.43 5.54
N LYS A 163 -20.81 -12.95 6.53
CA LYS A 163 -20.73 -14.39 6.84
C LYS A 163 -21.11 -15.18 5.57
N ARG A 164 -20.37 -16.23 5.24
CA ARG A 164 -20.58 -17.04 4.02
C ARG A 164 -22.04 -17.46 3.85
N SER A 165 -22.64 -18.02 4.91
CA SER A 165 -24.03 -18.47 4.84
C SER A 165 -25.03 -17.34 4.62
N THR A 166 -24.71 -16.10 5.01
CA THR A 166 -25.51 -14.92 4.70
C THR A 166 -25.36 -14.52 3.23
N ALA A 167 -24.15 -14.55 2.67
CA ALA A 167 -23.93 -14.31 1.24
C ALA A 167 -24.67 -15.34 0.38
N GLU A 168 -24.57 -16.63 0.72
CA GLU A 168 -25.25 -17.73 0.03
C GLU A 168 -26.78 -17.60 0.12
N ARG A 169 -27.32 -17.35 1.32
CA ARG A 169 -28.76 -17.13 1.54
C ARG A 169 -29.30 -15.95 0.74
N LEU A 170 -28.49 -14.91 0.55
CA LEU A 170 -28.86 -13.71 -0.22
C LEU A 170 -28.50 -13.80 -1.71
N GLY A 171 -27.96 -14.94 -2.17
CA GLY A 171 -27.55 -15.14 -3.57
C GLY A 171 -26.41 -14.22 -4.03
N GLN A 172 -25.58 -13.72 -3.11
CA GLN A 172 -24.47 -12.83 -3.43
C GLN A 172 -23.28 -13.62 -3.98
N ARG A 173 -22.63 -13.09 -5.02
CA ARG A 173 -21.39 -13.66 -5.54
C ARG A 173 -20.26 -13.42 -4.55
N ILE A 174 -19.63 -14.50 -4.09
CA ILE A 174 -18.41 -14.44 -3.30
C ILE A 174 -17.23 -14.28 -4.27
N ILE A 175 -16.38 -13.29 -4.01
CA ILE A 175 -15.18 -13.01 -4.82
C ILE A 175 -13.88 -13.42 -4.11
N GLY A 176 -13.97 -13.69 -2.82
CA GLY A 176 -12.88 -14.18 -2.02
C GLY A 176 -13.23 -14.29 -0.55
N LYS A 177 -12.28 -14.77 0.23
CA LYS A 177 -12.41 -15.06 1.65
C LYS A 177 -11.32 -14.35 2.43
N TYR A 178 -11.71 -13.72 3.54
CA TYR A 178 -10.78 -13.29 4.57
C TYR A 178 -10.42 -14.50 5.44
N VAL A 179 -9.13 -14.87 5.49
CA VAL A 179 -8.69 -16.05 6.25
C VAL A 179 -8.25 -15.66 7.65
N THR A 180 -7.27 -14.76 7.76
CA THR A 180 -6.72 -14.31 9.04
C THR A 180 -5.90 -13.05 8.86
N ALA A 181 -5.58 -12.40 9.98
CA ALA A 181 -4.66 -11.28 10.02
C ALA A 181 -3.72 -11.34 11.22
N SER A 182 -2.64 -10.59 11.11
CA SER A 182 -1.72 -10.27 12.20
C SER A 182 -1.50 -8.77 12.27
N VAL A 183 -1.32 -8.30 13.50
CA VAL A 183 -0.80 -6.97 13.80
C VAL A 183 0.34 -7.19 14.78
N VAL A 184 1.50 -6.60 14.51
CA VAL A 184 2.70 -6.76 15.33
C VAL A 184 3.29 -5.40 15.64
N GLY A 185 3.82 -5.25 16.85
CA GLY A 185 4.61 -4.07 17.24
C GLY A 185 6.07 -4.22 16.80
N VAL A 186 6.65 -3.12 16.35
CA VAL A 186 8.08 -2.95 16.09
C VAL A 186 8.54 -1.64 16.72
N LYS A 187 9.85 -1.40 16.81
CA LYS A 187 10.34 -0.11 17.30
C LYS A 187 9.79 1.03 16.41
N PRO A 188 9.32 2.16 16.98
CA PRO A 188 8.79 3.28 16.19
C PRO A 188 9.73 3.73 15.08
N LEU A 189 11.04 3.82 15.39
CA LEU A 189 12.07 4.22 14.44
C LEU A 189 12.33 3.21 13.30
N LEU A 190 11.82 1.98 13.43
CA LEU A 190 11.94 0.91 12.46
C LEU A 190 10.58 0.50 11.87
N MET A 191 9.55 1.34 11.98
CA MET A 191 8.19 1.02 11.52
C MET A 191 8.10 0.43 10.11
N GLY A 192 9.01 0.79 9.19
CA GLY A 192 9.04 0.29 7.83
C GLY A 192 9.24 -1.23 7.73
N ILE A 193 9.80 -1.87 8.76
CA ILE A 193 9.96 -3.33 8.78
C ILE A 193 8.68 -4.09 9.14
N GLY A 194 7.58 -3.36 9.41
CA GLY A 194 6.29 -3.93 9.80
C GLY A 194 5.86 -5.13 8.95
N PRO A 195 5.86 -5.05 7.61
CA PRO A 195 5.50 -6.18 6.75
C PRO A 195 6.38 -7.41 6.95
N TRP A 196 7.70 -7.23 7.09
CA TRP A 196 8.62 -8.34 7.37
C TRP A 196 8.26 -9.09 8.66
N LYS A 197 7.78 -8.38 9.68
CA LYS A 197 7.38 -9.00 10.96
C LYS A 197 5.95 -9.53 10.95
N ALA A 198 5.03 -8.90 10.22
CA ALA A 198 3.63 -9.27 10.22
C ALA A 198 3.31 -10.45 9.30
N ILE A 199 3.90 -10.51 8.11
CA ILE A 199 3.59 -11.53 7.09
C ILE A 199 3.84 -12.95 7.61
N PRO A 200 4.99 -13.29 8.22
CA PRO A 200 5.23 -14.63 8.75
C PRO A 200 4.18 -15.06 9.78
N VAL A 201 3.77 -14.14 10.67
CA VAL A 201 2.75 -14.42 11.70
C VAL A 201 1.38 -14.68 11.08
N ALA A 202 1.00 -13.93 10.04
CA ALA A 202 -0.28 -14.14 9.35
C ALA A 202 -0.29 -15.48 8.60
N LEU A 203 0.83 -15.85 7.97
CA LEU A 203 0.98 -17.13 7.26
C LEU A 203 0.97 -18.31 8.22
N GLU A 204 1.68 -18.23 9.35
CA GLU A 204 1.67 -19.25 10.39
C GLU A 204 0.25 -19.50 10.92
N LYS A 205 -0.50 -18.43 11.23
CA LYS A 205 -1.91 -18.53 11.65
C LYS A 205 -2.81 -19.18 10.59
N ALA A 206 -2.50 -18.98 9.31
CA ALA A 206 -3.23 -19.57 8.19
C ALA A 206 -2.80 -21.02 7.89
N GLY A 207 -1.73 -21.52 8.53
CA GLY A 207 -1.13 -22.81 8.20
C GLY A 207 -0.49 -22.84 6.80
N LEU A 208 -0.03 -21.68 6.32
CA LEU A 208 0.59 -21.52 5.00
C LEU A 208 2.08 -21.21 5.12
N SER A 209 2.82 -21.62 4.11
CA SER A 209 4.18 -21.14 3.87
C SER A 209 4.17 -19.92 2.96
N ARG A 210 5.33 -19.26 2.85
CA ARG A 210 5.54 -18.16 1.89
C ARG A 210 5.35 -18.63 0.45
N ASP A 211 5.74 -19.86 0.14
CA ASP A 211 5.75 -20.35 -1.24
C ASP A 211 4.33 -20.64 -1.76
N ASP A 212 3.38 -20.86 -0.85
CA ASP A 212 1.95 -21.02 -1.13
C ASP A 212 1.26 -19.72 -1.57
N VAL A 213 1.88 -18.55 -1.33
CA VAL A 213 1.27 -17.26 -1.69
C VAL A 213 1.55 -16.94 -3.15
N ASP A 214 0.50 -16.60 -3.90
CA ASP A 214 0.57 -16.28 -5.32
C ASP A 214 0.91 -14.81 -5.59
N ILE A 215 0.39 -13.91 -4.75
CA ILE A 215 0.52 -12.45 -4.89
C ILE A 215 0.65 -11.79 -3.51
N TYR A 216 1.59 -10.85 -3.41
CA TYR A 216 1.75 -9.95 -2.28
C TYR A 216 1.45 -8.52 -2.70
N GLU A 217 0.41 -7.92 -2.13
CA GLU A 217 0.22 -6.46 -2.14
C GLU A 217 0.88 -5.88 -0.88
N ILE A 218 2.11 -5.37 -1.02
CA ILE A 218 2.86 -4.72 0.06
C ILE A 218 2.89 -3.22 -0.20
N ASN A 219 2.40 -2.42 0.75
CA ASN A 219 2.30 -0.98 0.56
C ASN A 219 3.69 -0.35 0.33
N GLU A 220 3.77 0.55 -0.65
CA GLU A 220 5.02 1.18 -1.09
C GLU A 220 5.15 2.60 -0.53
N ALA A 221 5.06 2.77 0.79
CA ALA A 221 5.23 4.09 1.41
C ALA A 221 6.58 4.73 1.02
N PHE A 222 7.64 3.92 1.08
CA PHE A 222 8.98 4.25 0.56
C PHE A 222 9.60 3.00 -0.07
N ALA A 223 10.40 3.18 -1.13
CA ALA A 223 11.10 2.09 -1.79
C ALA A 223 12.10 1.39 -0.85
N SER A 224 12.77 2.14 0.03
CA SER A 224 13.71 1.60 1.04
C SER A 224 13.08 0.48 1.88
N GLN A 225 11.92 0.72 2.50
CA GLN A 225 11.26 -0.28 3.35
C GLN A 225 10.70 -1.46 2.55
N CYS A 226 10.23 -1.23 1.32
CA CYS A 226 9.82 -2.32 0.44
C CYS A 226 10.98 -3.25 0.11
N VAL A 227 12.11 -2.68 -0.35
CA VAL A 227 13.31 -3.44 -0.67
C VAL A 227 13.82 -4.20 0.55
N TRP A 228 13.79 -3.56 1.73
CA TRP A 228 14.10 -4.24 3.00
C TRP A 228 13.21 -5.46 3.18
N CYS A 229 11.89 -5.26 3.24
CA CYS A 229 10.95 -6.33 3.57
C CYS A 229 11.00 -7.47 2.57
N VAL A 230 11.07 -7.18 1.27
CA VAL A 230 11.16 -8.18 0.21
C VAL A 230 12.41 -9.03 0.35
N LYS A 231 13.57 -8.41 0.63
CA LYS A 231 14.83 -9.14 0.83
C LYS A 231 14.80 -10.05 2.05
N GLU A 232 14.33 -9.54 3.19
CA GLU A 232 14.29 -10.30 4.44
C GLU A 232 13.29 -11.47 4.38
N LEU A 233 12.17 -11.28 3.69
CA LEU A 233 11.19 -12.33 3.46
C LEU A 233 11.60 -13.28 2.32
N GLY A 234 12.59 -12.91 1.51
CA GLY A 234 13.00 -13.66 0.31
C GLY A 234 11.87 -13.80 -0.71
N LEU A 235 11.08 -12.75 -0.91
CA LEU A 235 9.93 -12.79 -1.84
C LEU A 235 10.39 -12.67 -3.30
N PRO A 236 9.84 -13.48 -4.21
CA PRO A 236 10.04 -13.26 -5.64
C PRO A 236 9.38 -11.94 -6.08
N LEU A 237 10.14 -11.07 -6.75
CA LEU A 237 9.69 -9.71 -7.13
C LEU A 237 8.50 -9.69 -8.10
N GLU A 238 8.32 -10.77 -8.87
CA GLU A 238 7.19 -10.97 -9.76
C GLU A 238 5.88 -11.24 -9.03
N LYS A 239 5.95 -11.73 -7.77
CA LYS A 239 4.77 -11.90 -6.91
C LYS A 239 4.41 -10.63 -6.13
N VAL A 240 5.31 -9.64 -6.04
CA VAL A 240 5.11 -8.41 -5.26
C VAL A 240 4.56 -7.30 -6.17
N ASN A 241 3.39 -6.77 -5.80
CA ASN A 241 2.71 -5.66 -6.46
C ASN A 241 2.71 -5.80 -7.99
N PRO A 242 2.11 -6.88 -8.57
CA PRO A 242 2.24 -7.20 -9.99
C PRO A 242 1.65 -6.12 -10.91
N LYS A 243 0.71 -5.31 -10.41
CA LYS A 243 0.12 -4.15 -11.12
C LYS A 243 0.75 -2.81 -10.72
N GLY A 244 1.91 -2.82 -10.05
CA GLY A 244 2.51 -1.64 -9.44
C GLY A 244 1.87 -1.32 -8.09
N GLY A 245 2.40 -0.31 -7.40
CA GLY A 245 1.97 0.04 -6.06
C GLY A 245 1.91 1.54 -5.80
N ALA A 246 1.97 1.90 -4.52
CA ALA A 246 1.72 3.25 -4.04
C ALA A 246 2.77 4.29 -4.50
N ILE A 247 3.97 3.88 -4.90
CA ILE A 247 4.94 4.78 -5.55
C ILE A 247 4.39 5.28 -6.89
N ALA A 248 3.75 4.39 -7.64
CA ALA A 248 3.27 4.70 -8.98
C ALA A 248 1.92 5.42 -9.00
N PHE A 249 0.96 4.99 -8.18
CA PHE A 249 -0.41 5.52 -8.22
C PHE A 249 -0.89 6.15 -6.92
N GLY A 250 -0.06 6.19 -5.86
CA GLY A 250 -0.34 6.98 -4.67
C GLY A 250 -0.74 6.22 -3.40
N HIS A 251 -0.71 6.94 -2.28
CA HIS A 251 -0.97 6.43 -0.94
C HIS A 251 -1.96 7.30 -0.16
N PRO A 252 -3.27 7.22 -0.44
CA PRO A 252 -4.27 7.77 0.47
C PRO A 252 -4.30 6.94 1.76
N LEU A 253 -3.77 7.49 2.86
CA LEU A 253 -3.39 6.75 4.06
C LEU A 253 -4.47 5.75 4.52
N GLY A 254 -5.66 6.24 4.87
CA GLY A 254 -6.76 5.40 5.38
C GLY A 254 -7.43 4.51 4.32
N CYS A 255 -7.29 4.83 3.03
CA CYS A 255 -7.88 4.07 1.93
C CYS A 255 -7.01 2.86 1.52
N THR A 256 -5.69 2.96 1.71
CA THR A 256 -4.73 2.04 1.11
C THR A 256 -4.94 0.57 1.48
N GLY A 257 -5.28 0.25 2.74
CA GLY A 257 -5.51 -1.13 3.14
C GLY A 257 -6.70 -1.76 2.38
N CYS A 258 -7.80 -1.02 2.26
CA CYS A 258 -8.99 -1.44 1.52
C CYS A 258 -8.71 -1.50 -0.01
N ARG A 259 -7.96 -0.52 -0.52
CA ARG A 259 -7.49 -0.46 -1.91
C ARG A 259 -6.69 -1.71 -2.28
N GLN A 260 -5.73 -2.11 -1.44
CA GLN A 260 -4.90 -3.30 -1.66
C GLN A 260 -5.75 -4.58 -1.76
N VAL A 261 -6.81 -4.73 -0.97
CA VAL A 261 -7.72 -5.88 -1.06
C VAL A 261 -8.43 -5.91 -2.42
N SER A 262 -8.93 -4.76 -2.89
CA SER A 262 -9.57 -4.64 -4.21
C SER A 262 -8.62 -5.01 -5.34
N THR A 263 -7.41 -4.47 -5.31
CA THR A 263 -6.35 -4.76 -6.29
C THR A 263 -5.94 -6.24 -6.27
N LEU A 264 -5.77 -6.82 -5.06
CA LEU A 264 -5.37 -8.20 -4.86
C LEU A 264 -6.41 -9.19 -5.38
N LEU A 265 -7.67 -9.09 -4.94
CA LEU A 265 -8.71 -10.06 -5.30
C LEU A 265 -9.01 -10.04 -6.80
N THR A 266 -9.05 -8.85 -7.40
CA THR A 266 -9.27 -8.69 -8.85
C THR A 266 -8.13 -9.33 -9.64
N GLU A 267 -6.87 -9.16 -9.18
CA GLU A 267 -5.72 -9.72 -9.86
C GLU A 267 -5.59 -11.25 -9.69
N LEU A 268 -5.88 -11.77 -8.49
CA LEU A 268 -5.94 -13.22 -8.25
C LEU A 268 -6.96 -13.88 -9.18
N LYS A 269 -8.18 -13.33 -9.22
CA LYS A 269 -9.24 -13.79 -10.13
C LYS A 269 -8.80 -13.75 -11.59
N ARG A 270 -8.23 -12.62 -12.05
CA ARG A 270 -7.77 -12.45 -13.43
C ARG A 270 -6.72 -13.49 -13.84
N THR A 271 -5.84 -13.85 -12.90
CA THR A 271 -4.72 -14.76 -13.14
C THR A 271 -5.04 -16.22 -12.82
N GLY A 272 -6.27 -16.53 -12.38
CA GLY A 272 -6.65 -17.87 -11.94
C GLY A 272 -5.90 -18.35 -10.69
N LYS A 273 -5.26 -17.43 -9.96
CA LYS A 273 -4.53 -17.66 -8.72
C LYS A 273 -5.47 -17.55 -7.53
N ARG A 274 -5.04 -18.04 -6.37
CA ARG A 274 -5.92 -18.17 -5.20
C ARG A 274 -5.42 -17.45 -3.97
N VAL A 275 -4.16 -17.61 -3.59
CA VAL A 275 -3.69 -17.18 -2.27
C VAL A 275 -3.01 -15.82 -2.38
N GLY A 276 -3.51 -14.85 -1.63
CA GLY A 276 -2.95 -13.50 -1.61
C GLY A 276 -2.65 -13.00 -0.21
N VAL A 277 -1.69 -12.09 -0.11
CA VAL A 277 -1.38 -11.37 1.13
C VAL A 277 -1.41 -9.87 0.89
N THR A 278 -2.17 -9.14 1.70
CA THR A 278 -2.04 -7.68 1.82
C THR A 278 -1.20 -7.36 3.05
N SER A 279 -0.24 -6.44 2.94
CA SER A 279 0.55 -5.99 4.09
C SER A 279 0.99 -4.54 3.96
N MET A 280 1.21 -3.90 5.11
CA MET A 280 1.72 -2.54 5.19
C MET A 280 2.45 -2.28 6.51
N CYS A 281 3.43 -1.38 6.49
CA CYS A 281 3.89 -0.71 7.69
C CYS A 281 2.80 0.23 8.20
N VAL A 282 2.78 0.45 9.50
CA VAL A 282 1.87 1.38 10.17
C VAL A 282 2.73 2.34 10.98
N GLY A 283 2.44 3.64 10.83
CA GLY A 283 3.12 4.71 11.58
C GLY A 283 3.15 4.40 13.07
N THR A 284 4.13 4.99 13.77
CA THR A 284 4.40 4.79 15.21
C THR A 284 4.95 3.41 15.61
N GLY A 285 5.16 2.48 14.67
CA GLY A 285 5.89 1.24 14.95
C GLY A 285 5.03 -0.01 14.94
N MET A 286 4.27 -0.23 13.86
CA MET A 286 3.50 -1.46 13.71
C MET A 286 3.61 -2.02 12.28
N GLY A 287 3.26 -3.29 12.15
CA GLY A 287 3.05 -3.97 10.88
C GLY A 287 1.74 -4.71 10.88
N MET A 288 1.04 -4.72 9.74
CA MET A 288 -0.18 -5.51 9.55
C MET A 288 -0.04 -6.39 8.32
N ALA A 289 -0.52 -7.61 8.40
CA ALA A 289 -0.69 -8.50 7.26
C ALA A 289 -2.02 -9.25 7.34
N ALA A 290 -2.66 -9.49 6.21
CA ALA A 290 -3.86 -10.32 6.10
C ALA A 290 -3.73 -11.30 4.92
N VAL A 291 -4.23 -12.52 5.15
CA VAL A 291 -4.29 -13.60 4.16
C VAL A 291 -5.69 -13.65 3.56
N TRP A 292 -5.73 -13.73 2.24
CA TRP A 292 -6.94 -13.77 1.43
C TRP A 292 -6.91 -14.96 0.48
N VAL A 293 -8.08 -15.52 0.18
CA VAL A 293 -8.24 -16.57 -0.83
C VAL A 293 -9.29 -16.15 -1.83
N ALA A 294 -8.96 -16.08 -3.13
CA ALA A 294 -9.94 -15.81 -4.19
C ALA A 294 -10.81 -17.04 -4.50
N GLU A 295 -12.06 -16.79 -4.89
CA GLU A 295 -13.09 -17.80 -5.23
C GLU A 295 -13.71 -17.59 -6.63
#